data_AF-A0A7W1P0U4-F1
#
_entry.id   AF-A0A7W1P0U4-F1
#
_cell.length_a   1.000
_cell.length_b   1.000
_cell.length_c   1.000
_cell.angle_alpha   90.00
_cell.angle_beta   90.00
_cell.angle_gamma   90.00
#
_symmetry.space_group_name_H-M   'P 1'
#
loop_
_entity.id
_entity.type
_entity.pdbx_description
1 polymer ?
#
loop_
_entity_poly.entity_id
_entity_poly.type
_entity_poly.pdbx_seq_one_letter_code
_entity_poly.pdbx_strand_id
1 'polypeptide(L)'
;MSYKSILIIKPSSLGDIVHTLPAVAAIREAHPHAKITWVINPEWAPLLRGNRDVDHVHLFPRGQFRGIATSTLLLSWLIKTRALRPDAAVDFQGLLRSALIGRISRAGKLFGLSDAREGSRFFYDEMAEVERTSHSVERYIKLAELLGANVHSPLRFRLPTGDPLPRFEAPLPFILLHPFARG
;
A
#
# COMPACT_ATOMS: atom_id res chain seq x y z
N MET A 1 10.99 -17.60 -6.34
CA MET A 1 10.04 -17.29 -7.43
C MET A 1 10.22 -15.83 -7.80
N SER A 2 10.11 -15.44 -9.07
CA SER A 2 10.20 -14.03 -9.49
C SER A 2 8.86 -13.61 -10.09
N TYR A 3 8.25 -12.56 -9.54
CA TYR A 3 7.00 -12.00 -10.03
C TYR A 3 7.30 -10.88 -11.04
N LYS A 4 6.54 -10.80 -12.15
CA LYS A 4 6.69 -9.73 -13.15
C LYS A 4 5.76 -8.56 -12.87
N SER A 5 4.67 -8.78 -12.14
CA SER A 5 3.71 -7.74 -11.77
C SER A 5 3.15 -7.98 -10.37
N ILE A 6 3.17 -6.94 -9.55
CA ILE A 6 2.78 -7.00 -8.13
C ILE A 6 1.81 -5.85 -7.84
N LEU A 7 0.69 -6.18 -7.21
CA LEU A 7 -0.30 -5.21 -6.73
C LEU A 7 -0.20 -5.05 -5.22
N ILE A 8 0.14 -3.86 -4.75
CA ILE A 8 0.15 -3.48 -3.34
C ILE A 8 -1.21 -2.90 -2.98
N ILE A 9 -1.85 -3.42 -1.94
CA ILE A 9 -3.16 -2.95 -1.47
C ILE A 9 -3.00 -2.36 -0.08
N LYS A 10 -2.87 -1.03 -0.02
CA LYS A 10 -2.90 -0.27 1.22
C LYS A 10 -3.52 1.10 0.93
N PRO A 11 -4.86 1.25 1.04
CA PRO A 11 -5.52 2.50 0.69
C PRO A 11 -5.37 3.62 1.74
N SER A 12 -5.20 3.29 3.02
CA SER A 12 -5.14 4.23 4.17
C SER A 12 -4.59 3.51 5.41
N SER A 13 -4.30 4.16 6.54
CA SER A 13 -4.20 5.60 6.80
C SER A 13 -2.77 6.13 6.56
N LEU A 14 -2.52 7.44 6.71
CA LEU A 14 -1.19 8.05 6.55
C LEU A 14 -0.07 7.24 7.21
N GLY A 15 -0.21 6.95 8.51
CA GLY A 15 0.81 6.23 9.27
C GLY A 15 1.08 4.85 8.68
N ASP A 16 0.03 4.14 8.29
CA ASP A 16 0.21 2.81 7.72
C ASP A 16 0.81 2.83 6.31
N ILE A 17 0.53 3.86 5.50
CA ILE A 17 1.19 4.05 4.20
C ILE A 17 2.70 4.20 4.42
N VAL A 18 3.10 5.07 5.36
CA VAL A 18 4.51 5.28 5.72
C VAL A 18 5.13 3.97 6.22
N HIS A 19 4.44 3.24 7.09
CA HIS A 19 4.91 1.96 7.62
C HIS A 19 5.01 0.86 6.56
N THR A 20 4.28 0.96 5.45
CA THR A 20 4.32 -0.01 4.34
C THR A 20 5.49 0.26 3.38
N LEU A 21 6.07 1.47 3.38
CA LEU A 21 7.19 1.83 2.48
C LEU A 21 8.40 0.89 2.58
N PRO A 22 8.90 0.52 3.78
CA PRO A 22 10.04 -0.39 3.88
C PRO A 22 9.74 -1.78 3.31
N ALA A 23 8.52 -2.28 3.49
CA ALA A 23 8.11 -3.57 2.93
C ALA A 23 8.06 -3.53 1.40
N VAL A 24 7.56 -2.43 0.82
CA VAL A 24 7.54 -2.25 -0.65
C VAL A 24 8.95 -2.08 -1.20
N ALA A 25 9.85 -1.38 -0.49
CA ALA A 25 11.26 -1.28 -0.87
C ALA A 25 11.94 -2.66 -0.86
N ALA A 26 11.65 -3.49 0.14
CA ALA A 26 12.17 -4.86 0.22
C ALA A 26 11.61 -5.76 -0.90
N ILE A 27 10.33 -5.62 -1.24
CA ILE A 27 9.71 -6.32 -2.38
C ILE A 27 10.36 -5.88 -3.70
N ARG A 28 10.64 -4.59 -3.88
CA ARG A 28 11.36 -4.06 -5.05
C ARG A 28 12.76 -4.66 -5.17
N GLU A 29 13.47 -4.80 -4.05
CA GLU A 29 14.81 -5.41 -4.05
C GLU A 29 14.76 -6.89 -4.43
N ALA A 30 13.74 -7.62 -3.95
CA ALA A 30 13.52 -9.03 -4.29
C ALA A 30 13.07 -9.23 -5.74
N HIS A 31 12.33 -8.27 -6.31
CA HIS A 31 11.82 -8.30 -7.67
C HIS A 31 12.14 -7.00 -8.43
N PRO A 32 13.41 -6.75 -8.80
CA PRO A 32 13.83 -5.47 -9.39
C PRO A 32 13.08 -5.10 -10.66
N HIS A 33 12.70 -6.10 -11.45
CA HIS A 33 12.02 -5.96 -12.73
C HIS A 33 10.48 -6.06 -12.65
N ALA A 34 9.92 -6.27 -11.45
CA ALA A 34 8.46 -6.34 -11.30
C ALA A 34 7.83 -4.98 -11.54
N LYS A 35 6.69 -4.96 -12.23
CA LYS A 35 5.81 -3.80 -12.29
C LYS A 35 5.00 -3.71 -11.00
N ILE A 36 5.32 -2.77 -10.13
CA ILE A 36 4.65 -2.58 -8.83
C ILE A 36 3.58 -1.49 -8.97
N THR A 37 2.33 -1.89 -8.79
CA THR A 37 1.18 -1.00 -8.76
C THR A 37 0.63 -0.90 -7.35
N TRP A 38 0.37 0.30 -6.83
CA TRP A 38 -0.16 0.49 -5.46
C TRP A 38 -1.57 1.08 -5.48
N VAL A 39 -2.53 0.36 -4.92
CA VAL A 39 -3.88 0.85 -4.63
C VAL A 39 -3.89 1.77 -3.41
N ILE A 40 -4.09 3.07 -3.62
CA ILE A 40 -4.05 4.11 -2.57
C ILE A 40 -5.23 5.08 -2.67
N ASN A 41 -5.67 5.68 -1.57
CA ASN A 41 -6.62 6.79 -1.64
C ASN A 41 -5.94 8.06 -2.23
N PRO A 42 -6.68 8.91 -2.98
CA PRO A 42 -6.16 10.15 -3.55
C PRO A 42 -5.51 11.09 -2.53
N GLU A 43 -6.05 11.15 -1.31
CA GLU A 43 -5.52 11.95 -0.20
C GLU A 43 -4.07 11.60 0.17
N TRP A 44 -3.65 10.33 0.00
CA TRP A 44 -2.32 9.85 0.39
C TRP A 44 -1.39 9.62 -0.81
N ALA A 45 -1.91 9.70 -2.04
CA ALA A 45 -1.13 9.54 -3.26
C ALA A 45 0.11 10.46 -3.35
N PRO A 46 0.09 11.72 -2.84
CA PRO A 46 1.28 12.56 -2.82
C PRO A 46 2.49 11.97 -2.09
N LEU A 47 2.29 11.06 -1.12
CA LEU A 47 3.39 10.39 -0.39
C LEU A 47 4.21 9.45 -1.26
N LEU A 48 3.64 8.99 -2.38
CA LEU A 48 4.32 8.11 -3.34
C LEU A 48 4.96 8.88 -4.50
N ARG A 49 4.87 10.21 -4.50
CA ARG A 49 5.43 11.06 -5.58
C ARG A 49 6.95 10.87 -5.65
N GLY A 50 7.45 10.47 -6.81
CA GLY A 50 8.89 10.25 -7.02
C GLY A 50 9.44 8.99 -6.33
N ASN A 51 8.58 8.14 -5.76
CA ASN A 51 9.03 6.88 -5.18
C ASN A 51 9.46 5.91 -6.29
N ARG A 52 10.73 5.48 -6.25
CA ARG A 52 11.33 4.58 -7.25
C ARG A 52 10.94 3.11 -7.10
N ASP A 53 10.34 2.76 -5.97
CA ASP A 53 9.95 1.38 -5.68
C ASP A 53 8.54 1.08 -6.25
N VAL A 54 7.76 2.11 -6.62
CA VAL A 54 6.38 2.03 -7.13
C VAL A 54 6.30 2.58 -8.55
N ASP A 55 5.86 1.77 -9.51
CA ASP A 55 5.75 2.19 -10.92
C ASP A 55 4.44 2.91 -11.21
N HIS A 56 3.34 2.46 -10.59
CA HIS A 56 2.01 3.03 -10.82
C HIS A 56 1.19 3.14 -9.55
N VAL A 57 0.40 4.20 -9.50
CA VAL A 57 -0.57 4.44 -8.43
C VAL A 57 -1.97 4.20 -8.98
N HIS A 58 -2.71 3.27 -8.38
CA HIS A 58 -4.09 2.96 -8.72
C HIS A 58 -5.03 3.60 -7.70
N LEU A 59 -5.57 4.76 -8.05
CA LEU A 59 -6.35 5.56 -7.10
C LEU A 59 -7.69 4.90 -6.77
N PHE A 60 -7.95 4.67 -5.48
CA PHE A 60 -9.22 4.17 -5.00
C PHE A 60 -10.26 5.31 -4.99
N PRO A 61 -11.48 5.11 -5.54
CA PRO A 61 -12.49 6.16 -5.67
C PRO A 61 -13.20 6.41 -4.33
N ARG A 62 -12.46 6.88 -3.31
CA ARG A 62 -13.03 7.23 -2.00
C ARG A 62 -13.62 8.63 -2.04
N GLY A 63 -14.89 8.76 -1.65
CA GLY A 63 -15.50 10.06 -1.32
C GLY A 63 -15.68 11.06 -2.47
N GLN A 64 -15.36 10.68 -3.70
CA GLN A 64 -15.73 11.46 -4.86
C GLN A 64 -17.17 11.09 -5.25
N PHE A 65 -18.04 12.10 -5.24
CA PHE A 65 -19.42 12.10 -5.71
C PHE A 65 -20.45 11.59 -4.70
N ARG A 66 -21.33 12.51 -4.28
CA ARG A 66 -22.69 12.23 -3.84
C ARG A 66 -23.54 12.09 -5.12
N GLY A 67 -24.25 10.98 -5.31
CA GLY A 67 -25.21 10.79 -6.41
C GLY A 67 -24.91 9.64 -7.37
N ILE A 68 -25.59 9.62 -8.52
CA ILE A 68 -25.60 8.52 -9.51
C ILE A 68 -24.22 8.35 -10.19
N ALA A 69 -23.40 9.40 -10.25
CA ALA A 69 -22.04 9.34 -10.81
C ALA A 69 -21.07 8.45 -9.99
N THR A 70 -21.37 8.19 -8.72
CA THR A 70 -20.52 7.35 -7.86
C THR A 70 -20.52 5.89 -8.33
N SER A 71 -21.65 5.39 -8.84
CA SER A 71 -21.76 4.00 -9.29
C SER A 71 -21.02 3.78 -10.62
N THR A 72 -21.06 4.75 -11.54
CA THR A 72 -20.36 4.65 -12.83
C THR A 72 -18.84 4.75 -12.67
N LEU A 73 -18.37 5.60 -11.76
CA LEU A 73 -16.94 5.70 -11.42
C LEU A 73 -16.43 4.46 -10.72
N LEU A 74 -17.20 3.93 -9.77
CA LEU A 74 -16.86 2.67 -9.10
C LEU A 74 -16.85 1.51 -10.11
N LEU A 75 -17.83 1.43 -11.01
CA LEU A 75 -17.86 0.40 -12.06
C LEU A 75 -16.65 0.51 -12.99
N SER A 76 -16.34 1.72 -13.45
CA SER A 76 -15.16 1.98 -14.29
C SER A 76 -13.87 1.61 -13.57
N TRP A 77 -13.78 1.91 -12.27
CA TRP A 77 -12.66 1.53 -11.45
C TRP A 77 -12.56 0.00 -11.29
N LEU A 78 -13.67 -0.69 -11.05
CA LEU A 78 -13.71 -2.16 -10.98
C LEU A 78 -13.26 -2.82 -12.29
N ILE A 79 -13.69 -2.27 -13.44
CA ILE A 79 -13.24 -2.75 -14.76
C ILE A 79 -11.72 -2.58 -14.89
N LYS A 80 -11.19 -1.39 -14.55
CA LYS A 80 -9.74 -1.14 -14.56
C LYS A 80 -8.98 -2.06 -13.61
N THR A 81 -9.47 -2.25 -12.39
CA THR A 81 -8.88 -3.16 -11.40
C THR A 81 -8.85 -4.59 -11.95
N ARG A 82 -9.94 -5.09 -12.54
CA ARG A 82 -10.02 -6.43 -13.17
C ARG A 82 -9.07 -6.62 -14.35
N ALA A 83 -8.67 -5.54 -15.01
CA ALA A 83 -7.74 -5.57 -16.13
C ALA A 83 -6.27 -5.64 -15.68
N LEU A 84 -5.96 -5.39 -14.40
CA LEU A 84 -4.59 -5.41 -13.89
C LEU A 84 -3.94 -6.79 -13.98
N ARG A 85 -4.66 -7.85 -13.57
CA ARG A 85 -4.22 -9.26 -13.59
C ARG A 85 -2.76 -9.45 -13.14
N PRO A 86 -2.38 -8.97 -11.94
CA PRO A 86 -1.00 -9.09 -11.48
C PRO A 86 -0.65 -10.55 -11.17
N ASP A 87 0.64 -10.90 -11.18
CA ASP A 87 1.07 -12.24 -10.77
C ASP A 87 0.82 -12.45 -9.28
N ALA A 88 1.05 -11.39 -8.49
CA ALA A 88 0.82 -11.37 -7.06
C ALA A 88 0.08 -10.09 -6.62
N ALA A 89 -0.81 -10.21 -5.65
CA ALA A 89 -1.38 -9.09 -4.91
C ALA A 89 -1.06 -9.26 -3.42
N VAL A 90 -0.73 -8.15 -2.75
CA VAL A 90 -0.33 -8.13 -1.35
C VAL A 90 -1.24 -7.17 -0.59
N ASP A 91 -2.08 -7.72 0.28
CA ASP A 91 -2.99 -6.96 1.12
C ASP A 91 -2.37 -6.65 2.49
N PHE A 92 -1.85 -5.43 2.61
CA PHE A 92 -1.30 -4.89 3.86
C PHE A 92 -2.38 -4.27 4.76
N GLN A 93 -3.62 -4.12 4.25
CA GLN A 93 -4.73 -3.52 4.99
C GLN A 93 -5.43 -4.55 5.87
N GLY A 94 -5.62 -5.78 5.36
CA GLY A 94 -6.19 -6.87 6.16
C GLY A 94 -7.68 -6.70 6.49
N LEU A 95 -8.48 -6.06 5.62
CA LEU A 95 -9.92 -5.88 5.78
C LEU A 95 -10.68 -6.56 4.63
N LEU A 96 -12.00 -6.79 4.79
CA LEU A 96 -12.78 -7.50 3.77
C LEU A 96 -12.73 -6.76 2.43
N ARG A 97 -12.86 -5.43 2.48
CA ARG A 97 -12.82 -4.60 1.28
C ARG A 97 -11.49 -4.72 0.54
N SER A 98 -10.36 -4.69 1.24
CA SER A 98 -9.05 -4.77 0.60
C SER A 98 -8.79 -6.15 0.00
N ALA A 99 -9.22 -7.21 0.68
CA ALA A 99 -9.11 -8.56 0.16
C ALA A 99 -9.96 -8.77 -1.10
N LEU A 100 -11.17 -8.20 -1.13
CA LEU A 100 -12.01 -8.19 -2.33
C LEU A 100 -11.35 -7.42 -3.48
N ILE A 101 -10.67 -6.30 -3.24
CA ILE A 101 -9.90 -5.60 -4.28
C ILE A 101 -8.84 -6.52 -4.88
N GLY A 102 -8.12 -7.27 -4.03
CA GLY A 102 -7.15 -8.27 -4.47
C GLY A 102 -7.77 -9.33 -5.37
N ARG A 103 -8.90 -9.92 -4.98
CA ARG A 103 -9.61 -10.91 -5.80
C ARG A 103 -10.17 -10.33 -7.10
N ILE A 104 -10.74 -9.13 -7.04
CA ILE A 104 -11.26 -8.40 -8.21
C ILE A 104 -10.13 -8.10 -9.19
N SER A 105 -8.91 -7.86 -8.72
CA SER A 105 -7.75 -7.63 -9.60
C SER A 105 -7.36 -8.85 -10.45
N ARG A 106 -7.90 -10.03 -10.13
CA ARG A 106 -7.57 -11.32 -10.74
C ARG A 106 -6.09 -11.65 -10.60
N ALA A 107 -5.54 -11.39 -9.41
CA ALA A 107 -4.18 -11.74 -9.09
C ALA A 107 -3.96 -13.26 -9.18
N GLY A 108 -2.78 -13.69 -9.64
CA GLY A 108 -2.41 -15.11 -9.66
C GLY A 108 -2.33 -15.71 -8.26
N LYS A 109 -1.79 -14.95 -7.31
CA LYS A 109 -1.83 -15.22 -5.86
C LYS A 109 -2.18 -13.96 -5.08
N LEU A 110 -2.96 -14.11 -4.01
CA LEU A 110 -3.27 -13.06 -3.05
C LEU A 110 -2.67 -13.39 -1.68
N PHE A 111 -1.78 -12.52 -1.21
CA PHE A 111 -1.12 -12.60 0.08
C PHE A 111 -1.76 -11.64 1.08
N GLY A 112 -1.84 -12.04 2.35
CA GLY A 112 -2.34 -11.18 3.43
C GLY A 112 -1.79 -11.55 4.80
N LEU A 113 -2.14 -10.79 5.84
CA LEU A 113 -1.69 -11.04 7.21
C LEU A 113 -2.58 -12.09 7.89
N SER A 114 -2.02 -12.93 8.77
CA SER A 114 -2.80 -13.94 9.50
C SER A 114 -3.75 -13.34 10.54
N ASP A 115 -3.46 -12.13 11.04
CA ASP A 115 -4.31 -11.39 11.98
C ASP A 115 -5.39 -10.52 11.31
N ALA A 116 -5.60 -10.70 10.00
CA ALA A 116 -6.56 -9.92 9.24
C ALA A 116 -8.01 -10.04 9.76
N ARG A 117 -8.79 -8.98 9.56
CA ARG A 117 -10.11 -8.76 10.17
C ARG A 117 -11.23 -8.91 9.15
N GLU A 118 -12.47 -8.86 9.61
CA GLU A 118 -13.68 -8.91 8.76
C GLU A 118 -13.79 -10.16 7.87
N GLY A 119 -13.16 -11.28 8.28
CA GLY A 119 -13.14 -12.52 7.49
C GLY A 119 -12.27 -12.46 6.23
N SER A 120 -11.47 -11.40 6.04
CA SER A 120 -10.60 -11.23 4.88
C SER A 120 -9.62 -12.39 4.65
N ARG A 121 -9.22 -13.10 5.72
CA ARG A 121 -8.39 -14.31 5.67
C ARG A 121 -8.90 -15.39 4.72
N PHE A 122 -10.21 -15.52 4.53
CA PHE A 122 -10.80 -16.54 3.64
C PHE A 122 -10.56 -16.25 2.15
N PHE A 123 -10.08 -15.05 1.84
CA PHE A 123 -9.75 -14.66 0.48
C PHE A 123 -8.25 -14.73 0.22
N TYR A 124 -7.39 -15.06 1.16
CA TYR A 124 -5.95 -15.15 0.90
C TYR A 124 -5.57 -16.55 0.47
N ASP A 125 -4.64 -16.65 -0.48
CA ASP A 125 -4.07 -17.92 -0.91
C ASP A 125 -2.89 -18.30 0.01
N GLU A 126 -2.13 -17.30 0.46
CA GLU A 126 -1.04 -17.46 1.43
C GLU A 126 -1.07 -16.33 2.47
N MET A 127 -0.65 -16.61 3.70
CA MET A 127 -0.69 -15.66 4.80
C MET A 127 0.63 -15.57 5.55
N ALA A 128 1.04 -14.34 5.87
CA ALA A 128 2.18 -14.09 6.73
C ALA A 128 1.75 -14.24 8.19
N GLU A 129 2.39 -15.15 8.91
CA GLU A 129 2.16 -15.31 10.34
C GLU A 129 2.74 -14.12 11.10
N VAL A 130 1.88 -13.43 11.85
CA VAL A 130 2.23 -12.22 12.58
C VAL A 130 1.62 -12.22 13.97
N GLU A 131 2.39 -11.72 14.94
CA GLU A 131 1.86 -11.44 16.27
C GLU A 131 1.14 -10.08 16.25
N ARG A 132 -0.05 -10.03 16.86
CA ARG A 132 -0.87 -8.81 16.90
C ARG A 132 -0.21 -7.66 17.65
N THR A 133 0.70 -7.98 18.56
CA THR A 133 1.45 -7.03 19.41
C THR A 133 2.70 -6.48 18.73
N SER A 134 3.13 -7.06 17.60
CA SER A 134 4.31 -6.58 16.85
C SER A 134 4.06 -5.22 16.21
N HIS A 135 5.14 -4.48 16.00
CA HIS A 135 5.09 -3.19 15.33
C HIS A 135 4.60 -3.35 13.88
N SER A 136 3.80 -2.40 13.37
CA SER A 136 3.17 -2.51 12.04
C SER A 136 4.21 -2.72 10.93
N VAL A 137 5.37 -2.06 11.01
CA VAL A 137 6.47 -2.23 10.04
C VAL A 137 6.98 -3.67 10.03
N GLU A 138 7.20 -4.28 11.19
CA GLU A 138 7.69 -5.66 11.29
C GLU A 138 6.69 -6.64 10.66
N ARG A 139 5.39 -6.42 10.93
CA ARG A 139 4.31 -7.21 10.34
C ARG A 139 4.27 -7.10 8.83
N TYR A 140 4.45 -5.91 8.28
CA TYR A 140 4.48 -5.70 6.83
C TYR A 140 5.74 -6.29 6.19
N ILE A 141 6.86 -6.30 6.90
CA ILE A 141 8.07 -6.97 6.46
C ILE A 141 7.86 -8.50 6.36
N LYS A 142 7.07 -9.12 7.26
CA LYS A 142 6.70 -10.54 7.14
C LYS A 142 5.95 -10.85 5.84
N LEU A 143 5.12 -9.93 5.35
CA LEU A 143 4.51 -10.08 4.02
C LEU A 143 5.54 -9.97 2.89
N ALA A 144 6.52 -9.07 3.01
CA ALA A 144 7.61 -8.97 2.05
C ALA A 144 8.48 -10.25 2.04
N GLU A 145 8.76 -10.85 3.20
CA GLU A 145 9.47 -12.13 3.34
C GLU A 145 8.77 -13.26 2.56
N LEU A 146 7.43 -13.34 2.64
CA LEU A 146 6.67 -14.33 1.86
C LEU A 146 6.81 -14.14 0.35
N LEU A 147 7.04 -12.90 -0.10
CA LEU A 147 7.34 -12.61 -1.50
C LEU A 147 8.83 -12.86 -1.84
N GLY A 148 9.65 -13.31 -0.90
CA GLY A 148 11.06 -13.61 -1.11
C GLY A 148 12.01 -12.44 -0.81
N ALA A 149 11.55 -11.40 -0.09
CA ALA A 149 12.42 -10.32 0.33
C ALA A 149 13.35 -10.71 1.48
N ASN A 150 14.55 -10.13 1.48
CA ASN A 150 15.55 -10.32 2.53
C ASN A 150 15.48 -9.18 3.55
N VAL A 151 15.41 -9.52 4.84
CA VAL A 151 15.15 -8.57 5.94
C VAL A 151 16.43 -8.02 6.58
N HIS A 152 17.60 -8.44 6.11
CA HIS A 152 18.86 -7.94 6.64
C HIS A 152 19.21 -6.51 6.14
N SER A 153 18.45 -5.97 5.18
CA SER A 153 18.64 -4.61 4.69
C SER A 153 18.04 -3.56 5.64
N PRO A 154 18.68 -2.39 5.80
CA PRO A 154 18.12 -1.31 6.61
C PRO A 154 16.76 -0.85 6.05
N LEU A 155 15.80 -0.56 6.94
CA LEU A 155 14.47 -0.10 6.57
C LEU A 155 14.55 1.22 5.80
N ARG A 156 14.00 1.25 4.57
CA ARG A 156 14.00 2.44 3.71
C ARG A 156 12.61 3.06 3.64
N PHE A 157 12.48 4.26 4.20
CA PHE A 157 11.26 5.08 4.10
C PHE A 157 11.44 6.10 2.98
N ARG A 158 11.20 5.70 1.73
CA ARG A 158 11.27 6.62 0.59
C ARG A 158 10.08 7.57 0.57
N LEU A 159 10.24 8.70 1.25
CA LEU A 159 9.31 9.82 1.22
C LEU A 159 9.81 10.91 0.25
N PRO A 160 8.90 11.64 -0.40
CA PRO A 160 9.26 12.82 -1.18
C PRO A 160 9.84 13.90 -0.27
N THR A 161 10.73 14.73 -0.82
CA THR A 161 11.34 15.90 -0.12
C THR A 161 10.31 16.96 0.30
N GLY A 162 9.05 16.84 -0.17
CA GLY A 162 7.98 17.80 0.08
C GLY A 162 8.07 19.02 -0.84
N ASP A 163 6.98 19.76 -0.94
CA ASP A 163 6.96 21.05 -1.64
C ASP A 163 7.28 22.17 -0.62
N PRO A 164 8.08 23.20 -0.97
CA PRO A 164 8.39 24.29 -0.07
C PRO A 164 7.10 25.03 0.32
N LEU A 165 6.95 25.32 1.61
CA LEU A 165 5.78 26.06 2.11
C LEU A 165 5.87 27.52 1.64
N PRO A 166 4.84 28.06 0.95
CA PRO A 166 4.84 29.46 0.58
C PRO A 166 4.87 30.32 1.85
N ARG A 167 5.84 31.23 1.93
CA ARG A 167 6.05 32.18 3.06
C ARG A 167 6.57 31.55 4.35
N PHE A 168 7.22 30.38 4.28
CA PHE A 168 7.94 29.82 5.43
C PHE A 168 9.42 30.20 5.37
N GLU A 169 9.75 31.38 5.90
CA GLU A 169 11.12 31.83 6.13
C GLU A 169 11.43 31.73 7.62
N ALA A 170 11.68 30.52 8.11
CA ALA A 170 12.12 30.31 9.49
C ALA A 170 13.65 30.29 9.53
N PRO A 171 14.31 31.05 10.42
CA PRO A 171 15.74 30.90 10.64
C PRO A 171 16.02 29.47 11.11
N LEU A 172 17.00 28.81 10.49
CA LEU A 172 17.45 27.48 10.89
C LEU A 172 18.40 27.58 12.10
N PRO A 173 18.31 26.66 13.08
CA PRO A 173 17.38 25.54 13.19
C PRO A 173 16.01 25.94 13.78
N PHE A 174 14.93 25.24 13.40
CA PHE A 174 13.59 25.39 13.98
C PHE A 174 13.07 24.07 14.55
N ILE A 175 12.07 24.15 15.43
CA ILE A 175 11.30 23.00 15.94
C ILE A 175 9.91 23.02 15.32
N LEU A 176 9.48 21.92 14.71
CA LEU A 176 8.12 21.74 14.21
C LEU A 176 7.31 20.91 15.20
N LEU A 177 6.18 21.45 15.67
CA LEU A 177 5.23 20.75 16.52
C LEU A 177 3.99 20.38 15.69
N HIS A 178 3.61 19.10 15.71
CA HIS A 178 2.35 18.62 15.13
C HIS A 178 1.45 18.10 16.26
N PRO A 179 0.72 18.99 16.97
CA PRO A 179 -0.02 18.62 18.19
C PRO A 179 -1.34 17.88 17.89
N PHE A 180 -1.73 17.75 16.62
CA PHE A 180 -3.00 17.15 16.24
C PHE A 180 -2.89 15.63 16.09
N ALA A 181 -3.79 14.92 16.77
CA ALA A 181 -4.14 13.54 16.47
C ALA A 181 -5.65 13.50 16.17
N ARG A 182 -6.05 12.90 15.04
CA ARG A 182 -7.45 12.52 14.83
C ARG A 182 -7.66 11.16 15.50
N GLY A 183 -8.38 11.15 16.62
CA GLY A 183 -8.93 9.95 17.24
C GLY A 183 -10.10 9.37 16.44
#